data_AF-A0A7J8Z3I7-F1
#
_entry.id   AF-A0A7J8Z3I7-F1
#
_cell.length_a   1.000
_cell.length_b   1.000
_cell.length_c   1.000
_cell.angle_alpha   90.00
_cell.angle_beta   90.00
_cell.angle_gamma   90.00
#
_symmetry.space_group_name_H-M   'P 1'
#
loop_
_entity.id
_entity.type
_entity.pdbx_description
1 polymer ?
#
loop_
_entity_poly.entity_id
_entity_poly.type
_entity_poly.pdbx_seq_one_letter_code
_entity_poly.pdbx_strand_id
1 'polypeptide(L)'
;QPLNHKEAVKWLHQASVGGHVRAQYQLALCLHQGLGVEQNLQEAVKWYLKAAEGGYVRAMYNASLCYTFGEGLSHSRRQARKWMKRAADRGHGKAQFEHGLALFSEGELLKAIVYLELATRSGETAATHVKNAILQQLSATSRDLALLLTDNWRALPSSR
;
A
#
# COMPACT_ATOMS: atom_id res chain seq x y z
N GLN A 1 0.07 0.17 -34.78
CA GLN A 1 -1.14 -0.57 -34.37
C GLN A 1 -1.66 0.07 -33.09
N PRO A 2 -2.92 0.51 -33.02
CA PRO A 2 -3.47 0.96 -31.74
C PRO A 2 -3.57 -0.24 -30.81
N LEU A 3 -3.15 -0.07 -29.56
CA LEU A 3 -3.23 -1.07 -28.51
C LEU A 3 -4.72 -1.44 -28.34
N ASN A 4 -5.14 -2.63 -28.76
CA ASN A 4 -6.53 -3.05 -28.60
C ASN A 4 -6.77 -3.44 -27.13
N HIS A 5 -7.27 -2.51 -26.33
CA HIS A 5 -7.54 -2.74 -24.90
C HIS A 5 -8.41 -3.97 -24.64
N LYS A 6 -9.36 -4.30 -25.54
CA LYS A 6 -10.20 -5.50 -25.40
C LYS A 6 -9.40 -6.80 -25.58
N GLU A 7 -8.45 -6.84 -26.50
CA GLU A 7 -7.55 -7.99 -26.66
C GLU A 7 -6.58 -8.10 -25.50
N ALA A 8 -6.03 -6.98 -25.02
CA ALA A 8 -5.15 -6.97 -23.86
C ALA A 8 -5.86 -7.57 -22.63
N VAL A 9 -7.12 -7.20 -22.37
CA VAL A 9 -7.92 -7.76 -21.27
C VAL A 9 -8.10 -9.27 -21.41
N LYS A 10 -8.30 -9.81 -22.62
CA LYS A 10 -8.41 -11.26 -22.83
C LYS A 10 -7.14 -12.00 -22.39
N TRP A 11 -5.98 -11.49 -22.80
CA TRP A 11 -4.68 -12.07 -22.39
C TRP A 11 -4.44 -11.91 -20.88
N LEU A 12 -4.78 -10.75 -20.32
CA LEU A 12 -4.70 -10.51 -18.88
C LEU A 12 -5.57 -11.50 -18.11
N HIS A 13 -6.79 -11.77 -18.58
CA HIS A 13 -7.69 -12.75 -17.95
C HIS A 13 -7.08 -14.16 -17.97
N GLN A 14 -6.61 -14.63 -19.12
CA GLN A 14 -5.95 -15.94 -19.23
C GLN A 14 -4.74 -16.05 -18.29
N ALA A 15 -3.87 -15.04 -18.27
CA ALA A 15 -2.70 -15.03 -17.39
C ALA A 15 -3.10 -14.93 -15.89
N SER A 16 -4.17 -14.21 -15.57
CA SER A 16 -4.68 -14.06 -14.20
C SER A 16 -5.22 -15.39 -13.65
N VAL A 17 -5.95 -16.14 -14.49
CA VAL A 17 -6.41 -17.51 -14.19
C VAL A 17 -5.23 -18.46 -14.04
N GLY A 18 -4.18 -18.30 -14.86
CA GLY A 18 -2.92 -19.04 -14.73
C GLY A 18 -2.07 -18.66 -13.49
N GLY A 19 -2.54 -17.77 -12.62
CA GLY A 19 -1.85 -17.41 -11.38
C GLY A 19 -0.79 -16.32 -11.52
N HIS A 20 -0.68 -15.66 -12.69
CA HIS A 20 0.27 -14.55 -12.85
C HIS A 20 -0.18 -13.33 -12.07
N VAL A 21 0.41 -13.14 -10.90
CA VAL A 21 0.08 -12.08 -9.93
C VAL A 21 0.10 -10.67 -10.52
N ARG A 22 1.05 -10.36 -11.41
CA ARG A 22 1.08 -9.07 -12.12
C ARG A 22 -0.11 -8.90 -13.06
N ALA A 23 -0.53 -9.96 -13.75
CA ALA A 23 -1.70 -9.94 -14.62
C ALA A 23 -2.99 -9.75 -13.81
N GLN A 24 -3.11 -10.42 -12.66
CA GLN A 24 -4.25 -10.25 -11.74
C GLN A 24 -4.41 -8.78 -11.34
N TYR A 25 -3.31 -8.11 -10.97
CA TYR A 25 -3.35 -6.68 -10.66
C TYR A 25 -3.75 -5.81 -11.86
N GLN A 26 -3.23 -6.08 -13.05
CA GLN A 26 -3.57 -5.30 -14.26
C GLN A 26 -5.03 -5.52 -14.68
N LEU A 27 -5.53 -6.75 -14.58
CA LEU A 27 -6.93 -7.06 -14.82
C LEU A 27 -7.83 -6.33 -13.82
N ALA A 28 -7.44 -6.30 -12.54
CA ALA A 28 -8.14 -5.54 -11.52
C ALA A 28 -8.22 -4.04 -11.86
N LEU A 29 -7.13 -3.44 -12.37
CA LEU A 29 -7.13 -2.05 -12.84
C LEU A 29 -8.08 -1.86 -14.02
N CYS A 30 -8.05 -2.75 -15.02
CA CYS A 30 -8.95 -2.69 -16.18
C CYS A 30 -10.42 -2.74 -15.76
N LEU A 31 -10.79 -3.66 -14.86
CA LEU A 31 -12.15 -3.76 -14.32
C LEU A 31 -12.51 -2.58 -13.42
N HIS A 32 -11.55 -2.05 -12.66
CA HIS A 32 -11.78 -0.87 -11.80
C HIS A 32 -12.04 0.39 -12.61
N GLN A 33 -11.37 0.55 -13.76
CA GLN A 33 -11.43 1.75 -14.58
C GLN A 33 -12.32 1.61 -15.84
N GLY A 34 -12.81 0.42 -16.14
CA GLY A 34 -13.55 0.14 -17.38
C GLY A 34 -12.68 0.18 -18.65
N LEU A 35 -11.38 -0.14 -18.54
CA LEU A 35 -10.44 -0.07 -19.67
C LEU A 35 -10.43 -1.38 -20.46
N GLY A 36 -11.06 -1.37 -21.64
CA GLY A 36 -11.14 -2.54 -22.52
C GLY A 36 -12.12 -3.62 -22.05
N VAL A 37 -12.86 -3.35 -20.97
CA VAL A 37 -13.91 -4.18 -20.37
C VAL A 37 -14.90 -3.26 -19.65
N GLU A 38 -16.13 -3.71 -19.43
CA GLU A 38 -17.08 -2.98 -18.59
C GLU A 38 -16.51 -2.83 -17.16
N GLN A 39 -16.75 -1.67 -16.55
CA GLN A 39 -16.33 -1.43 -15.18
C GLN A 39 -17.07 -2.38 -14.22
N ASN A 40 -16.32 -3.08 -13.38
CA ASN A 40 -16.87 -3.98 -12.37
C ASN A 40 -15.99 -3.94 -11.11
N LEU A 41 -16.35 -3.09 -10.16
CA LEU A 41 -15.60 -2.91 -8.92
C LEU A 41 -15.58 -4.18 -8.04
N GLN A 42 -16.68 -4.94 -8.03
CA GLN A 42 -16.78 -6.17 -7.25
C GLN A 42 -15.83 -7.25 -7.76
N GLU A 43 -15.66 -7.35 -9.07
CA GLU A 43 -14.68 -8.27 -9.65
C GLU A 43 -13.25 -7.73 -9.53
N ALA A 44 -13.05 -6.42 -9.75
CA ALA A 44 -11.76 -5.77 -9.58
C ALA A 44 -11.16 -6.04 -8.20
N VAL A 45 -11.95 -5.89 -7.13
CA VAL A 45 -11.43 -6.10 -5.77
C VAL A 45 -11.06 -7.55 -5.48
N LYS A 46 -11.77 -8.53 -6.07
CA LYS A 46 -11.39 -9.95 -5.97
C LYS A 46 -10.01 -10.20 -6.58
N TRP A 47 -9.73 -9.56 -7.73
CA TRP A 47 -8.42 -9.68 -8.38
C TRP A 47 -7.31 -8.90 -7.66
N TYR A 48 -7.61 -7.72 -7.09
CA TYR A 48 -6.66 -7.03 -6.20
C TYR A 48 -6.31 -7.89 -4.98
N LEU A 49 -7.30 -8.51 -4.33
CA LEU A 49 -7.07 -9.37 -3.17
C LEU A 49 -6.23 -10.60 -3.54
N LYS A 50 -6.54 -11.30 -4.64
CA LYS A 50 -5.73 -12.41 -5.14
C LYS A 50 -4.28 -11.99 -5.42
N ALA A 51 -4.07 -10.86 -6.10
CA ALA A 51 -2.73 -10.36 -6.38
C ALA A 51 -1.99 -9.95 -5.10
N ALA A 52 -2.69 -9.36 -4.13
CA ALA A 52 -2.16 -8.97 -2.83
C ALA A 52 -1.74 -10.20 -2.00
N GLU A 53 -2.56 -11.26 -2.00
CA GLU A 53 -2.23 -12.56 -1.41
C GLU A 53 -1.03 -13.21 -2.09
N GLY A 54 -0.92 -13.08 -3.41
CA GLY A 54 0.25 -13.46 -4.21
C GLY A 54 1.49 -12.57 -4.03
N GLY A 55 1.47 -11.61 -3.11
CA GLY A 55 2.64 -10.80 -2.75
C GLY A 55 2.82 -9.50 -3.56
N TYR A 56 1.87 -9.12 -4.42
CA TYR A 56 1.97 -7.89 -5.20
C TYR A 56 1.72 -6.65 -4.36
N VAL A 57 2.78 -5.89 -4.13
CA VAL A 57 2.78 -4.75 -3.20
C VAL A 57 1.76 -3.67 -3.59
N ARG A 58 1.65 -3.33 -4.89
CA ARG A 58 0.65 -2.34 -5.36
C ARG A 58 -0.80 -2.84 -5.21
N ALA A 59 -1.01 -4.16 -5.28
CA ALA A 59 -2.33 -4.73 -5.06
C ALA A 59 -2.71 -4.70 -3.58
N MET A 60 -1.75 -4.89 -2.66
CA MET A 60 -1.99 -4.70 -1.22
C MET A 60 -2.45 -3.27 -0.92
N TYR A 61 -1.78 -2.27 -1.50
CA TYR A 61 -2.21 -0.87 -1.37
C TYR A 61 -3.61 -0.65 -1.93
N ASN A 62 -3.90 -1.08 -3.15
CA ASN A 62 -5.25 -0.93 -3.73
C ASN A 62 -6.32 -1.70 -2.95
N ALA A 63 -6.03 -2.90 -2.45
CA ALA A 63 -6.95 -3.65 -1.59
C ALA A 63 -7.27 -2.90 -0.29
N SER A 64 -6.27 -2.23 0.30
CA SER A 64 -6.50 -1.38 1.47
C SER A 64 -7.45 -0.22 1.16
N LEU A 65 -7.27 0.45 0.00
CA LEU A 65 -8.15 1.53 -0.44
C LEU A 65 -9.59 1.03 -0.69
N CYS A 66 -9.76 -0.15 -1.32
CA CYS A 66 -11.09 -0.72 -1.49
C CYS A 66 -11.81 -0.94 -0.14
N TYR A 67 -11.11 -1.43 0.89
CA TYR A 67 -11.69 -1.55 2.23
C TYR A 67 -11.91 -0.21 2.93
N THR A 68 -11.06 0.80 2.68
CA THR A 68 -11.22 2.15 3.22
C THR A 68 -12.46 2.83 2.67
N PHE A 69 -12.72 2.72 1.37
CA PHE A 69 -13.83 3.42 0.71
C PHE A 69 -15.07 2.55 0.49
N GLY A 70 -14.98 1.24 0.71
CA GLY A 70 -16.07 0.32 0.39
C GLY A 70 -16.27 0.13 -1.12
N GLU A 71 -15.18 0.21 -1.91
CA GLU A 71 -15.26 0.06 -3.37
C GLU A 71 -15.29 -1.42 -3.77
N GLY A 72 -16.41 -1.87 -4.32
CA GLY A 72 -16.58 -3.27 -4.76
C GLY A 72 -16.72 -4.28 -3.62
N LEU A 73 -16.65 -3.85 -2.36
CA LEU A 73 -16.85 -4.66 -1.16
C LEU A 73 -17.32 -3.79 0.01
N SER A 74 -17.74 -4.41 1.11
CA SER A 74 -18.12 -3.68 2.32
C SER A 74 -16.92 -3.04 3.01
N HIS A 75 -17.06 -1.77 3.38
CA HIS A 75 -16.06 -1.02 4.16
C HIS A 75 -15.58 -1.81 5.39
N SER A 76 -14.26 -1.80 5.64
CA SER A 76 -13.69 -2.43 6.83
C SER A 76 -12.36 -1.80 7.25
N ARG A 77 -12.40 -0.93 8.28
CA ARG A 77 -11.18 -0.32 8.86
C ARG A 77 -10.11 -1.34 9.26
N ARG A 78 -10.52 -2.50 9.79
CA ARG A 78 -9.59 -3.57 10.20
C ARG A 78 -8.83 -4.15 9.01
N GLN A 79 -9.53 -4.46 7.92
CA GLN A 79 -8.89 -5.01 6.71
C GLN A 79 -8.08 -3.96 5.98
N ALA A 80 -8.57 -2.71 5.91
CA ALA A 80 -7.84 -1.59 5.35
C ALA A 80 -6.46 -1.44 6.04
N ARG A 81 -6.44 -1.32 7.38
CA ARG A 81 -5.18 -1.22 8.14
C ARG A 81 -4.26 -2.41 7.93
N LYS A 82 -4.82 -3.63 7.90
CA LYS A 82 -4.04 -4.86 7.66
C LYS A 82 -3.30 -4.82 6.33
N TRP A 83 -3.99 -4.51 5.23
CA TRP A 83 -3.40 -4.46 3.90
C TRP A 83 -2.47 -3.25 3.72
N MET A 84 -2.82 -2.10 4.29
CA MET A 84 -1.98 -0.89 4.28
C MET A 84 -0.64 -1.14 4.95
N LYS A 85 -0.65 -1.68 6.18
CA LYS A 85 0.58 -2.05 6.90
C LYS A 85 1.41 -3.04 6.08
N ARG A 86 0.79 -4.07 5.51
CA ARG A 86 1.48 -5.05 4.66
C ARG A 86 2.16 -4.41 3.44
N ALA A 87 1.51 -3.45 2.79
CA ALA A 87 2.11 -2.71 1.68
C ALA A 87 3.28 -1.84 2.16
N ALA A 88 3.13 -1.17 3.31
CA ALA A 88 4.16 -0.34 3.92
C ALA A 88 5.41 -1.14 4.30
N ASP A 89 5.22 -2.29 4.95
CA ASP A 89 6.28 -3.25 5.33
C ASP A 89 7.02 -3.82 4.11
N ARG A 90 6.41 -3.76 2.93
CA ARG A 90 7.03 -4.21 1.67
C ARG A 90 7.54 -3.07 0.80
N GLY A 91 7.68 -1.87 1.36
CA GLY A 91 8.35 -0.76 0.69
C GLY A 91 7.45 0.10 -0.21
N HIS A 92 6.13 0.01 -0.10
CA HIS A 92 5.24 0.91 -0.86
C HIS A 92 5.26 2.31 -0.25
N GLY A 93 5.89 3.28 -0.91
CA GLY A 93 6.09 4.64 -0.40
C GLY A 93 4.83 5.32 0.14
N LYS A 94 3.76 5.39 -0.68
CA LYS A 94 2.46 5.94 -0.24
C LYS A 94 1.87 5.20 0.95
N ALA A 95 2.04 3.87 1.00
CA ALA A 95 1.51 3.10 2.13
C ALA A 95 2.31 3.35 3.42
N GLN A 96 3.62 3.53 3.30
CA GLN A 96 4.48 3.93 4.42
C GLN A 96 4.08 5.31 4.94
N PHE A 97 3.82 6.27 4.05
CA PHE A 97 3.33 7.58 4.43
C PHE A 97 1.98 7.51 5.16
N GLU A 98 0.98 6.87 4.56
CA GLU A 98 -0.37 6.77 5.15
C GLU A 98 -0.37 5.97 6.46
N HIS A 99 0.41 4.89 6.55
CA HIS A 99 0.54 4.14 7.79
C HIS A 99 1.27 4.95 8.88
N GLY A 100 2.30 5.70 8.51
CA GLY A 100 3.00 6.63 9.41
C GLY A 100 2.08 7.72 9.96
N LEU A 101 1.20 8.28 9.13
CA LEU A 101 0.18 9.23 9.58
C LEU A 101 -0.83 8.61 10.55
N ALA A 102 -1.27 7.37 10.30
CA ALA A 102 -2.16 6.66 11.21
C ALA A 102 -1.50 6.46 12.58
N LEU A 103 -0.26 5.98 12.61
CA LEU A 103 0.52 5.81 13.85
C LEU A 103 0.72 7.13 14.59
N PHE A 104 0.95 8.23 13.87
CA PHE A 104 1.05 9.56 14.46
C PHE A 104 -0.26 9.96 15.15
N SER A 105 -1.40 9.75 14.49
CA SER A 105 -2.73 10.04 15.07
C SER A 105 -3.07 9.15 16.27
N GLU A 106 -2.48 7.95 16.34
CA GLU A 106 -2.62 7.00 17.45
C GLU A 106 -1.60 7.28 18.59
N GLY A 107 -0.71 8.27 18.44
CA GLY A 107 0.31 8.63 19.44
C GLY A 107 1.56 7.74 19.42
N GLU A 108 1.70 6.85 18.45
CA GLU A 108 2.85 5.94 18.29
C GLU A 108 4.04 6.66 17.59
N LEU A 109 4.52 7.75 18.19
CA LEU A 109 5.43 8.72 17.56
C LEU A 109 6.72 8.09 16.98
N LEU A 110 7.34 7.15 17.70
CA LEU A 110 8.57 6.49 17.23
C LEU A 110 8.31 5.64 15.98
N LYS A 111 7.23 4.86 15.96
CA LYS A 111 6.87 4.06 14.79
C LYS A 111 6.46 4.95 13.62
N ALA A 112 5.74 6.03 13.91
CA ALA A 112 5.37 7.02 12.90
C ALA A 112 6.62 7.59 12.21
N ILE A 113 7.64 8.02 12.97
CA ILE A 113 8.91 8.50 12.41
C ILE A 113 9.57 7.46 11.51
N VAL A 114 9.62 6.18 11.95
CA VAL A 114 10.22 5.10 11.15
C VAL A 114 9.53 4.99 9.78
N TYR A 115 8.20 4.88 9.73
CA TYR A 115 7.50 4.76 8.45
C TYR A 115 7.56 6.04 7.60
N LEU A 116 7.52 7.22 8.22
CA LEU A 116 7.65 8.49 7.50
C LEU A 116 9.05 8.66 6.89
N GLU A 117 10.10 8.26 7.59
CA GLU A 117 11.47 8.25 7.05
C GLU A 117 11.61 7.26 5.89
N LEU A 118 11.03 6.06 5.99
CA LEU A 118 10.99 5.11 4.88
C LEU A 118 10.26 5.69 3.66
N ALA A 119 9.13 6.36 3.89
CA ALA A 119 8.39 7.06 2.85
C ALA A 119 9.24 8.18 2.20
N THR A 120 9.94 8.99 2.99
CA THR A 120 10.91 9.99 2.49
C THR A 120 11.96 9.34 1.58
N ARG A 121 12.58 8.24 2.01
CA ARG A 121 13.59 7.49 1.23
C ARG A 121 13.01 6.93 -0.09
N SER A 122 11.71 6.67 -0.14
CA SER A 122 11.01 6.22 -1.35
C SER A 122 10.58 7.35 -2.30
N GLY A 123 10.78 8.62 -1.92
CA GLY A 123 10.45 9.80 -2.72
C GLY A 123 9.20 10.57 -2.27
N GLU A 124 8.52 10.16 -1.18
CA GLU A 124 7.36 10.89 -0.64
C GLU A 124 7.83 12.11 0.17
N THR A 125 8.06 13.24 -0.50
CA THR A 125 8.62 14.46 0.12
C THR A 125 7.74 15.04 1.23
N ALA A 126 6.41 14.86 1.14
CA ALA A 126 5.47 15.26 2.18
C ALA A 126 5.77 14.59 3.54
N ALA A 127 6.28 13.35 3.52
CA ALA A 127 6.65 12.60 4.72
C ALA A 127 7.75 13.31 5.52
N THR A 128 8.67 14.00 4.84
CA THR A 128 9.76 14.75 5.48
C THR A 128 9.23 15.85 6.38
N HIS A 129 8.22 16.61 5.92
CA HIS A 129 7.65 17.70 6.70
C HIS A 129 6.98 17.19 7.98
N VAL A 130 6.18 16.14 7.87
CA VAL A 130 5.49 15.53 9.02
C VAL A 130 6.51 14.94 9.99
N LYS A 131 7.49 14.17 9.50
CA LYS A 131 8.56 13.59 10.32
C LYS A 131 9.31 14.67 11.11
N ASN A 132 9.70 15.77 10.44
CA ASN A 132 10.42 16.86 11.09
C ASN A 132 9.57 17.55 12.15
N ALA A 133 8.26 17.73 11.91
CA ALA A 133 7.36 18.28 12.92
C ALA A 133 7.25 17.39 14.16
N ILE A 134 7.20 16.06 13.99
CA ILE A 134 7.21 15.11 15.12
C ILE A 134 8.54 15.17 15.88
N LEU A 135 9.67 15.16 15.16
CA LEU A 135 11.00 15.20 15.77
C LEU A 135 11.18 16.44 16.65
N GLN A 136 10.65 17.61 16.27
CA GLN A 136 10.75 18.82 17.09
C GLN A 136 10.07 18.69 18.46
N GLN A 137 9.05 17.85 18.58
CA GLN A 137 8.33 17.63 19.84
C GLN A 137 9.04 16.63 20.78
N LEU A 138 10.06 15.92 20.29
CA LEU A 138 10.77 14.89 21.04
C LEU A 138 12.02 15.43 21.75
N SER A 139 12.40 14.79 22.85
CA SER A 139 13.73 14.98 23.48
C SER A 139 14.85 14.47 22.56
N ALA A 140 16.08 14.93 22.77
CA ALA A 140 17.25 14.48 22.00
C ALA A 140 17.39 12.94 22.00
N THR A 141 17.27 12.31 23.18
CA THR A 141 17.34 10.86 23.33
C THR A 141 16.27 10.13 22.51
N SER A 142 15.03 10.64 22.50
CA SER A 142 13.94 10.03 21.72
C SER A 142 14.14 10.19 20.20
N ARG A 143 14.79 11.27 19.76
CA ARG A 143 15.17 11.46 18.35
C ARG A 143 16.24 10.45 17.94
N ASP A 144 17.30 10.32 18.73
CA ASP A 144 18.39 9.37 18.46
C ASP A 144 17.87 7.93 18.38
N LEU A 145 16.96 7.57 19.29
CA LEU A 145 16.29 6.27 19.26
C LEU A 145 15.47 6.07 17.98
N ALA A 146 14.71 7.07 17.53
CA ALA A 146 13.91 6.97 16.31
C ALA A 146 14.77 6.76 15.06
N LEU A 147 15.92 7.45 14.97
CA LEU A 147 16.88 7.27 13.88
C LEU A 147 17.50 5.87 13.90
N LEU A 148 17.92 5.39 15.07
CA LEU A 148 18.47 4.04 15.25
C LEU A 148 17.46 2.94 14.86
N LEU A 149 16.19 3.09 15.25
CA LEU A 149 15.12 2.16 14.86
C LEU A 149 14.89 2.15 13.36
N THR A 150 15.05 3.30 12.70
CA THR A 150 14.86 3.40 11.25
C THR A 150 15.98 2.70 10.48
N ASP A 151 17.23 2.85 10.93
CA ASP A 151 18.37 2.19 10.28
C ASP A 151 18.33 0.67 10.48
N ASN A 152 17.76 0.21 11.60
CA ASN A 152 17.58 -1.19 11.92
C ASN A 152 16.18 -1.74 11.59
N TRP A 153 15.34 -1.01 10.83
CA TRP A 153 13.92 -1.34 10.75
C TRP A 153 13.62 -2.73 10.19
N ARG A 154 14.49 -3.26 9.31
CA ARG A 154 14.39 -4.61 8.74
C ARG A 154 14.67 -5.74 9.75
N ALA A 155 15.29 -5.40 10.87
CA ALA A 155 15.57 -6.34 11.96
C ALA A 155 14.44 -6.38 13.01
N LEU A 156 13.45 -5.48 12.93
CA LEU A 156 12.37 -5.41 13.90
C LEU A 156 11.37 -6.57 13.72
N PRO A 157 10.83 -7.15 14.80
CA PRO A 157 9.83 -8.23 14.72
C PRO A 157 8.59 -7.85 13.90
N SER A 158 8.26 -6.56 13.82
CA SER A 158 7.14 -6.02 13.05
C SER A 158 7.32 -6.06 11.53
N SER A 159 8.52 -6.38 11.04
CA SER A 159 8.87 -6.53 9.61
C SER A 159 8.94 -7.98 9.13
N ARG A 160 8.63 -8.98 9.98
CA ARG A 160 8.51 -10.40 9.62
C ARG A 160 7.06 -10.83 9.50
#